data_AF-A0A354HVW0-F1
#
_entry.id   AF-A0A354HVW0-F1
#
_cell.length_a   1.000
_cell.length_b   1.000
_cell.length_c   1.000
_cell.angle_alpha   90.00
_cell.angle_beta   90.00
_cell.angle_gamma   90.00
#
_symmetry.space_group_name_H-M   'P 1'
#
loop_
_entity.id
_entity.type
_entity.pdbx_description
1 polymer ?
#
loop_
_entity_poly.entity_id
_entity_poly.type
_entity_poly.pdbx_seq_one_letter_code
_entity_poly.pdbx_strand_id
1 'polypeptide(L)'
;MRNLRKFILGMLVIGLLFSVYSSVTAADYSLPRIYGENRYETAVEVSLAGWDQAEVVVLARGDEFADALAGVPLAYANDAPILLTRPNLLVAAAKAEIQRLGASKVIILGGPGAISVEVEEQLAGMGLAVERISGKNRYETAAKIAV
;
A
#
# COMPACT_ATOMS: atom_id res chain seq x y z
N MET A 1 -51.81 23.45 44.47
CA MET A 1 -51.86 22.68 43.20
C MET A 1 -51.19 23.35 42.00
N ARG A 2 -51.16 24.69 41.89
CA ARG A 2 -50.60 25.42 40.73
C ARG A 2 -49.06 25.28 40.55
N ASN A 3 -48.32 25.14 41.64
CA ASN A 3 -46.85 24.98 41.61
C ASN A 3 -46.41 23.54 41.27
N LEU A 4 -47.23 22.55 41.60
CA LEU A 4 -46.96 21.13 41.31
C LEU A 4 -47.05 20.84 39.80
N ARG A 5 -48.00 21.47 39.09
CA ARG A 5 -48.12 21.34 37.62
C ARG A 5 -46.92 21.94 36.87
N LYS A 6 -46.37 23.05 37.35
CA LYS A 6 -45.17 23.67 36.76
C LYS A 6 -43.91 22.82 36.97
N PHE A 7 -43.82 22.16 38.13
CA PHE A 7 -42.73 21.24 38.46
C PHE A 7 -42.76 19.98 37.61
N ILE A 8 -43.95 19.37 37.44
CA ILE A 8 -44.16 18.19 36.59
C ILE A 8 -43.88 18.52 35.12
N LEU A 9 -44.31 19.68 34.63
CA LEU A 9 -44.04 20.11 33.25
C LEU A 9 -42.54 20.34 33.00
N GLY A 10 -41.81 20.88 33.98
CA GLY A 10 -40.35 21.04 33.91
C GLY A 10 -39.60 19.71 33.86
N MET A 11 -39.99 18.73 34.68
CA MET A 11 -39.41 17.37 34.63
C MET A 11 -39.68 16.66 33.30
N LEU A 12 -40.86 16.88 32.70
CA LEU A 12 -41.23 16.27 31.42
C LEU A 12 -40.42 16.84 30.25
N VAL A 13 -40.10 18.14 30.28
CA VAL A 13 -39.22 18.80 29.30
C VAL A 13 -37.77 18.36 29.45
N ILE A 14 -37.28 18.20 30.70
CA ILE A 14 -35.93 17.68 30.97
C ILE A 14 -35.80 16.21 30.54
N GLY A 15 -36.83 15.38 30.79
CA GLY A 15 -36.88 13.99 30.32
C GLY A 15 -36.95 13.88 28.79
N LEU A 16 -37.67 14.80 28.12
CA LEU A 16 -37.70 14.86 26.65
C LEU A 16 -36.34 15.30 26.08
N LEU A 17 -35.66 16.27 26.71
CA LEU A 17 -34.32 16.72 26.32
C LEU A 17 -33.26 15.63 26.53
N PHE A 18 -33.42 14.77 27.53
CA PHE A 18 -32.54 13.61 27.75
C PHE A 18 -32.77 12.46 26.78
N SER A 19 -34.00 12.30 26.24
CA SER A 19 -34.33 11.25 25.27
C SER A 19 -33.76 11.51 23.86
N VAL A 20 -33.21 12.70 23.61
CA VAL A 20 -32.57 13.07 22.32
C VAL A 20 -31.05 12.89 22.34
N TYR A 21 -30.47 12.31 23.40
CA TYR A 21 -29.13 11.72 23.31
C TYR A 21 -29.23 10.43 22.49
N SER A 22 -29.42 10.62 21.18
CA SER A 22 -29.33 9.58 20.18
C SER A 22 -28.06 8.77 20.43
N SER A 23 -28.22 7.46 20.56
CA SER A 23 -27.10 6.54 20.55
C SER A 23 -26.30 6.81 19.28
N VAL A 24 -25.05 7.24 19.41
CA VAL A 24 -24.12 7.22 18.28
C VAL A 24 -23.93 5.75 17.95
N THR A 25 -24.64 5.26 16.93
CA THR A 25 -24.35 3.96 16.35
C THR A 25 -23.04 4.14 15.60
N ALA A 26 -21.96 3.56 16.13
CA ALA A 26 -20.75 3.41 15.34
C ALA A 26 -21.14 2.51 14.17
N ALA A 27 -21.08 3.04 12.94
CA ALA A 27 -21.17 2.19 11.76
C ALA A 27 -20.06 1.15 11.88
N ASP A 28 -20.44 -0.13 11.89
CA ASP A 28 -19.51 -1.25 12.00
C ASP A 28 -18.80 -1.39 10.65
N TYR A 29 -17.81 -0.53 10.40
CA TYR A 29 -17.07 -0.50 9.16
C TYR A 29 -15.99 -1.58 9.21
N SER A 30 -16.39 -2.81 8.87
CA SER A 30 -15.44 -3.92 8.71
C SER A 30 -14.69 -3.74 7.38
N LEU A 31 -13.53 -3.08 7.44
CA LEU A 31 -12.60 -3.11 6.32
C LEU A 31 -11.94 -4.49 6.29
N PRO A 32 -12.03 -5.24 5.17
CA PRO A 32 -11.30 -6.47 5.04
C PRO A 32 -9.80 -6.17 5.18
N ARG A 33 -9.12 -6.95 6.03
CA ARG A 33 -7.68 -6.83 6.21
C ARG A 33 -6.99 -7.30 4.92
N ILE A 34 -6.10 -6.47 4.38
CA ILE A 34 -5.21 -6.85 3.28
C ILE A 34 -3.92 -7.38 3.90
N TYR A 35 -3.65 -8.68 3.73
CA TYR A 35 -2.44 -9.33 4.26
C TYR A 35 -2.17 -10.65 3.56
N GLY A 36 -0.89 -10.99 3.41
CA GLY A 36 -0.45 -12.31 2.97
C GLY A 36 0.30 -13.06 4.08
N GLU A 37 0.79 -14.26 3.76
CA GLU A 37 1.53 -15.11 4.71
C GLU A 37 2.86 -14.49 5.16
N ASN A 38 3.52 -13.75 4.26
CA ASN A 38 4.68 -12.94 4.60
C ASN A 38 4.65 -11.61 3.83
N ARG A 39 5.76 -10.85 3.88
CA ARG A 39 5.84 -9.51 3.26
C ARG A 39 5.73 -9.54 1.75
N TYR A 40 6.18 -10.62 1.10
CA TYR A 40 6.12 -10.76 -0.35
C TYR A 40 4.68 -10.96 -0.82
N GLU A 41 3.90 -11.83 -0.18
CA GLU A 41 2.49 -12.03 -0.52
C GLU A 41 1.64 -10.86 -0.03
N THR A 42 1.98 -10.21 1.09
CA THR A 42 1.29 -8.98 1.49
C THR A 42 1.39 -7.89 0.43
N ALA A 43 2.55 -7.74 -0.23
CA ALA A 43 2.69 -6.81 -1.35
C ALA A 43 1.81 -7.21 -2.55
N VAL A 44 1.65 -8.51 -2.81
CA VAL A 44 0.73 -9.02 -3.83
C VAL A 44 -0.73 -8.75 -3.47
N GLU A 45 -1.13 -8.96 -2.21
CA GLU A 45 -2.51 -8.67 -1.77
C GLU A 45 -2.85 -7.17 -1.86
N VAL A 46 -1.87 -6.30 -1.60
CA VAL A 46 -2.02 -4.85 -1.83
C VAL A 46 -2.18 -4.56 -3.33
N SER A 47 -1.40 -5.22 -4.19
CA SER A 47 -1.53 -5.12 -5.64
C SER A 47 -2.91 -5.57 -6.13
N LEU A 48 -3.39 -6.73 -5.66
CA LEU A 48 -4.71 -7.28 -5.99
C LEU A 48 -5.85 -6.36 -5.55
N ALA A 49 -5.70 -5.68 -4.41
CA ALA A 49 -6.73 -4.76 -3.91
C ALA A 49 -6.79 -3.43 -4.67
N GLY A 50 -5.69 -3.01 -5.31
CA GLY A 50 -5.57 -1.70 -5.96
C GLY A 50 -5.61 -1.73 -7.49
N TRP A 51 -5.21 -2.84 -8.13
CA TRP A 51 -4.98 -2.89 -9.57
C TRP A 51 -5.49 -4.17 -10.21
N ASP A 52 -6.42 -4.04 -11.16
CA ASP A 52 -6.75 -5.12 -12.10
C ASP A 52 -5.61 -5.34 -13.10
N GLN A 53 -5.00 -4.25 -13.56
CA GLN A 53 -3.88 -4.19 -14.48
C GLN A 53 -2.96 -3.02 -14.11
N ALA A 54 -1.67 -3.11 -14.46
CA ALA A 54 -0.73 -2.01 -14.32
C ALA A 54 0.36 -2.11 -15.39
N GLU A 55 0.61 -1.05 -16.13
CA GLU A 55 1.67 -1.01 -17.15
C GLU A 55 3.07 -1.08 -16.51
N VAL A 56 3.21 -0.41 -15.37
CA VAL A 56 4.46 -0.29 -14.61
C VAL A 56 4.34 -1.04 -13.29
N VAL A 57 5.40 -1.72 -12.90
CA VAL A 57 5.58 -2.24 -11.54
C VAL A 57 6.85 -1.65 -10.95
N VAL A 58 6.79 -1.20 -9.70
CA VAL A 58 7.99 -0.83 -8.94
C VAL A 58 8.45 -2.04 -8.13
N LEU A 59 9.72 -2.42 -8.26
CA LEU A 59 10.30 -3.56 -7.56
C LEU A 59 11.36 -3.09 -6.57
N ALA A 60 11.20 -3.50 -5.31
CA ALA A 60 12.17 -3.24 -4.25
C ALA A 60 12.51 -4.52 -3.47
N ARG A 61 13.61 -4.51 -2.71
CA ARG A 61 13.96 -5.64 -1.84
C ARG A 61 13.06 -5.67 -0.61
N GLY A 62 12.66 -6.86 -0.18
CA GLY A 62 11.75 -7.04 0.94
C GLY A 62 12.43 -7.06 2.31
N ASP A 63 13.74 -7.35 2.38
CA ASP A 63 14.48 -7.49 3.63
C ASP A 63 15.04 -6.16 4.20
N GLU A 64 15.18 -5.13 3.37
CA GLU A 64 15.56 -3.76 3.76
C GLU A 64 14.65 -2.73 3.09
N PHE A 65 13.93 -1.92 3.89
CA PHE A 65 12.77 -1.17 3.42
C PHE A 65 13.07 0.23 2.87
N ALA A 66 14.29 0.76 3.04
CA ALA A 66 14.56 2.18 2.83
C ALA A 66 14.27 2.67 1.41
N ASP A 67 14.70 1.91 0.40
CA ASP A 67 14.47 2.25 -1.01
C ASP A 67 12.99 2.06 -1.40
N ALA A 68 12.31 1.04 -0.86
CA ALA A 68 10.87 0.82 -1.06
C ALA A 68 10.03 2.00 -0.52
N LEU A 69 10.37 2.48 0.68
CA LEU A 69 9.71 3.63 1.29
C LEU A 69 9.91 4.91 0.48
N ALA A 70 11.15 5.15 0.02
CA ALA A 70 11.45 6.30 -0.83
C ALA A 70 10.75 6.22 -2.19
N GLY A 71 10.46 5.01 -2.68
CA GLY A 71 9.78 4.74 -3.94
C GLY A 71 8.28 5.04 -4.00
N VAL A 72 7.62 5.31 -2.86
CA VAL A 72 6.15 5.48 -2.82
C VAL A 72 5.64 6.59 -3.75
N PRO A 73 6.23 7.81 -3.79
CA PRO A 73 5.78 8.85 -4.70
C PRO A 73 5.97 8.49 -6.18
N LEU A 74 7.04 7.76 -6.51
CA LEU A 74 7.29 7.27 -7.88
C LEU A 74 6.23 6.24 -8.30
N ALA A 75 5.93 5.29 -7.41
CA ALA A 75 4.89 4.30 -7.65
C ALA A 75 3.53 4.98 -7.87
N TYR A 76 3.18 5.95 -7.03
CA TYR A 76 1.97 6.75 -7.20
C TYR A 76 1.94 7.52 -8.53
N ALA A 77 3.04 8.16 -8.92
CA ALA A 77 3.13 8.91 -10.17
C ALA A 77 2.98 8.04 -11.42
N ASN A 78 3.29 6.74 -11.32
CA ASN A 78 3.16 5.77 -12.41
C ASN A 78 1.89 4.91 -12.31
N ASP A 79 1.00 5.18 -11.35
CA ASP A 79 -0.16 4.32 -11.03
C ASP A 79 0.23 2.83 -10.93
N ALA A 80 1.29 2.56 -10.16
CA ALA A 80 1.96 1.28 -10.11
C ALA A 80 1.96 0.69 -8.68
N PRO A 81 1.77 -0.64 -8.53
CA PRO A 81 2.04 -1.30 -7.27
C PRO A 81 3.54 -1.40 -6.99
N ILE A 82 3.90 -1.44 -5.70
CA ILE A 82 5.24 -1.81 -5.25
C ILE A 82 5.23 -3.29 -4.88
N LEU A 83 5.97 -4.09 -5.63
CA LEU A 83 6.22 -5.50 -5.31
C LEU A 83 7.58 -5.67 -4.64
N LEU A 84 7.69 -6.74 -3.85
CA LEU A 84 8.90 -7.05 -3.09
C LEU A 84 9.59 -8.30 -3.61
N THR A 85 10.92 -8.29 -3.59
CA THR A 85 11.75 -9.43 -3.97
C THR A 85 12.89 -9.68 -2.98
N ARG A 86 13.61 -10.81 -3.12
CA ARG A 86 14.86 -11.04 -2.40
C ARG A 86 16.04 -10.46 -3.19
N PRO A 87 17.17 -10.16 -2.55
CA PRO A 87 18.31 -9.55 -3.23
C PRO A 87 18.79 -10.33 -4.47
N ASN A 88 18.85 -11.66 -4.37
CA ASN A 88 19.43 -12.51 -5.42
C ASN A 88 18.41 -13.48 -6.04
N LEU A 89 17.11 -13.23 -5.85
CA LEU A 89 16.05 -14.12 -6.34
C LEU A 89 14.76 -13.34 -6.55
N LEU A 90 14.26 -13.34 -7.79
CA LEU A 90 12.90 -12.90 -8.08
C LEU A 90 11.91 -13.89 -7.47
N VAL A 91 11.26 -13.49 -6.37
CA VAL A 91 10.30 -14.36 -5.69
C VAL A 91 9.12 -14.71 -6.59
N ALA A 92 8.65 -15.96 -6.50
CA ALA A 92 7.61 -16.48 -7.39
C ALA A 92 6.31 -15.65 -7.32
N ALA A 93 5.94 -15.17 -6.13
CA ALA A 93 4.77 -14.32 -5.93
C ALA A 93 4.85 -13.02 -6.73
N ALA A 94 5.98 -12.30 -6.66
CA ALA A 94 6.18 -11.06 -7.42
C ALA A 94 6.21 -11.34 -8.93
N LYS A 95 6.87 -12.42 -9.37
CA LYS A 95 6.90 -12.81 -10.78
C LYS A 95 5.48 -13.06 -11.32
N ALA A 96 4.69 -13.85 -10.61
CA ALA A 96 3.32 -14.17 -11.01
C ALA A 96 2.45 -12.92 -11.05
N GLU A 97 2.61 -12.02 -10.08
CA GLU A 97 1.82 -10.79 -10.01
C GLU A 97 2.18 -9.80 -11.13
N ILE A 98 3.47 -9.66 -11.48
CA ILE A 98 3.90 -8.89 -12.66
C ILE A 98 3.21 -9.39 -13.93
N GLN A 99 3.10 -10.71 -14.09
CA GLN A 99 2.43 -11.32 -15.24
C GLN A 99 0.90 -11.11 -15.21
N ARG A 100 0.27 -11.25 -14.03
CA ARG A 100 -1.17 -11.03 -13.85
C ARG A 100 -1.57 -9.59 -14.21
N LEU A 101 -0.77 -8.62 -13.78
CA LEU A 101 -0.97 -7.20 -14.07
C LEU A 101 -0.82 -6.86 -15.55
N GLY A 102 -0.20 -7.74 -16.35
CA GLY A 102 0.12 -7.45 -17.75
C GLY A 102 1.17 -6.34 -17.90
N ALA A 103 2.06 -6.19 -16.90
CA ALA A 103 3.05 -5.12 -16.90
C ALA A 103 4.01 -5.24 -18.09
N SER A 104 4.38 -4.10 -18.67
CA SER A 104 5.36 -3.97 -19.74
C SER A 104 6.69 -3.40 -19.25
N LYS A 105 6.68 -2.75 -18.08
CA LYS A 105 7.85 -2.10 -17.49
C LYS A 105 8.01 -2.42 -16.01
N VAL A 106 9.25 -2.64 -15.58
CA VAL A 106 9.62 -2.75 -14.17
C VAL A 106 10.68 -1.71 -13.82
N ILE A 107 10.42 -0.94 -12.75
CA ILE A 107 11.38 0.00 -12.17
C ILE A 107 11.97 -0.62 -10.90
N ILE A 108 13.25 -0.98 -10.95
CA ILE A 108 14.00 -1.53 -9.82
C ILE A 108 14.53 -0.38 -8.96
N LEU A 109 14.27 -0.46 -7.65
CA LEU A 109 14.84 0.46 -6.65
C LEU A 109 16.01 -0.19 -5.93
N GLY A 110 17.16 0.49 -5.97
CA GLY A 110 18.39 0.05 -5.35
C GLY A 110 19.41 -0.51 -6.36
N GLY A 111 20.68 -0.48 -5.97
CA GLY A 111 21.79 -0.93 -6.82
C GLY A 111 21.91 -2.46 -6.91
N PRO A 112 22.90 -2.98 -7.66
CA PRO A 112 23.14 -4.42 -7.80
C PRO A 112 23.35 -5.18 -6.47
N GLY A 113 23.85 -4.51 -5.43
CA GLY A 113 23.97 -5.11 -4.09
C GLY A 113 22.65 -5.19 -3.30
N ALA A 114 21.62 -4.48 -3.75
CA ALA A 114 20.28 -4.50 -3.15
C ALA A 114 19.37 -5.49 -3.89
N ILE A 115 19.36 -5.42 -5.22
CA ILE A 115 18.72 -6.37 -6.12
C ILE A 115 19.73 -6.69 -7.22
N SER A 116 20.09 -7.96 -7.35
CA SER A 116 21.17 -8.44 -8.19
C SER A 116 20.90 -8.23 -9.68
N VAL A 117 21.97 -8.34 -10.47
CA VAL A 117 21.87 -8.22 -11.94
C VAL A 117 21.11 -9.40 -12.51
N GLU A 118 21.22 -10.59 -11.91
CA GLU A 118 20.49 -11.79 -12.33
C GLU A 118 18.97 -11.62 -12.21
N VAL A 119 18.48 -10.90 -11.18
CA VAL A 119 17.06 -10.56 -11.05
C VAL A 119 16.62 -9.60 -12.16
N GLU A 120 17.45 -8.60 -12.45
CA GLU A 120 17.21 -7.64 -13.54
C GLU A 120 17.18 -8.34 -14.92
N GLU A 121 18.13 -9.22 -15.19
CA GLU A 121 18.18 -10.03 -16.42
C GLU A 121 16.99 -10.97 -16.52
N GLN A 122 16.55 -11.58 -15.40
CA GLN A 122 15.35 -12.41 -15.38
C GLN A 122 14.09 -11.60 -15.75
N LEU A 123 13.97 -10.36 -15.28
CA LEU A 123 12.86 -9.47 -15.64
C LEU A 123 12.92 -9.08 -17.13
N ALA A 124 14.11 -8.72 -17.63
CA ALA A 124 14.30 -8.43 -19.05
C ALA A 124 13.97 -9.66 -19.94
N GLY A 125 14.36 -10.85 -19.50
CA GLY A 125 14.03 -12.12 -20.16
C GLY A 125 12.54 -12.47 -20.17
N MET A 126 11.73 -11.81 -19.34
CA MET A 126 10.26 -11.88 -19.41
C MET A 126 9.67 -10.95 -20.48
N GLY A 127 10.50 -10.19 -21.20
CA GLY A 127 10.08 -9.22 -22.22
C GLY A 127 9.74 -7.84 -21.66
N LEU A 128 10.14 -7.55 -20.43
CA LEU A 128 9.85 -6.29 -19.74
C LEU A 128 10.93 -5.24 -20.08
N ALA A 129 10.51 -3.98 -20.22
CA ALA A 129 11.44 -2.86 -20.14
C ALA A 129 11.89 -2.70 -18.68
N VAL A 130 13.20 -2.81 -18.42
CA VAL A 130 13.73 -2.72 -17.06
C VAL A 130 14.50 -1.42 -16.89
N GLU A 131 14.11 -0.64 -15.88
CA GLU A 131 14.80 0.58 -15.46
C GLU A 131 15.30 0.40 -14.03
N ARG A 132 16.51 0.87 -13.72
CA ARG A 132 17.06 0.83 -12.36
C ARG A 132 17.36 2.22 -11.84
N ILE A 133 16.78 2.56 -10.71
CA ILE A 133 17.06 3.79 -9.96
C ILE A 133 17.85 3.44 -8.71
N SER A 134 19.09 3.89 -8.64
CA SER A 134 19.99 3.60 -7.51
C SER A 134 21.03 4.67 -7.25
N GLY A 135 21.28 5.01 -5.99
CA GLY A 135 22.41 5.81 -5.53
C GLY A 135 23.47 4.98 -4.80
N LYS A 136 24.55 5.61 -4.33
CA LYS A 136 25.58 4.92 -3.52
C LYS A 136 25.06 4.51 -2.13
N ASN A 137 23.97 5.12 -1.68
CA ASN A 137 23.30 4.86 -0.41
C ASN A 137 21.80 5.22 -0.54
N ARG A 138 21.03 4.91 0.50
CA ARG A 138 19.57 5.15 0.57
C ARG A 138 19.17 6.61 0.34
N TYR A 139 19.99 7.57 0.75
CA TYR A 139 19.70 8.99 0.57
C TYR A 139 19.90 9.42 -0.88
N GLU A 140 20.95 8.94 -1.53
CA GLU A 140 21.18 9.18 -2.95
C GLU A 140 20.14 8.47 -3.84
N THR A 141 19.69 7.26 -3.47
CA THR A 141 18.57 6.61 -4.15
C THR A 141 17.30 7.45 -4.04
N ALA A 142 16.95 7.91 -2.83
CA ALA A 142 15.79 8.78 -2.63
C ALA A 142 15.91 10.10 -3.42
N ALA A 143 17.09 10.71 -3.47
CA ALA A 143 17.31 11.93 -4.25
C ALA A 143 17.12 11.69 -5.75
N LYS A 144 17.52 10.52 -6.28
CA LYS A 144 17.30 10.15 -7.69
C LYS A 144 15.85 9.79 -8.00
N ILE A 145 15.08 9.32 -7.02
CA ILE A 145 13.64 9.08 -7.18
C ILE A 145 12.86 10.41 -7.29
N ALA A 146 13.36 11.47 -6.66
CA ALA A 146 12.66 12.75 -6.54
C ALA A 146 12.81 13.69 -7.76
N VAL A 147 13.58 13.31 -8.78
CA VAL A 147 13.87 14.10 -10.00
C VAL A 147 13.27 13.46 -11.24
#